data_AF-A0A7X2FZ72-F1
#
_entry.id   AF-A0A7X2FZ72-F1
#
_cell.length_a   1.000
_cell.length_b   1.000
_cell.length_c   1.000
_cell.angle_alpha   90.00
_cell.angle_beta   90.00
_cell.angle_gamma   90.00
#
_symmetry.space_group_name_H-M   'P 1'
#
loop_
_entity.id
_entity.type
_entity.pdbx_description
1 polymer ?
#
loop_
_entity_poly.entity_id
_entity_poly.type
_entity_poly.pdbx_seq_one_letter_code
_entity_poly.pdbx_strand_id
1 'polypeptide(L)'
;MKYLICGSLWNSDCCKSGEEFQAGRVSGAREFVMSRFGWVLFFATIGFVTGTAGSANAQGFDLYFQGPKVCQECHEEEYKVWERSVHGTGFRTIHRRKDVSAKDILAAEGGEKNIRKNDTCLLCHFTPSQASFDAPTNINAGPSCETCHGASSIWMPIHSDYGGKDVKKEQETKEHKQERILASSDAGMIWPSQLFDIAENCMFCHGMTNEEYDARTLKNMIEAGHPVRGNFELVLYSQGSVRHRFYDPADPKNNLEMTPAQLARMFVTGHAVGFVKAHSAKDRIPTKKYVEAQQERIAAATRMLEAIKGKVPLAAELLANPRAGIARKLVASIKDMDLHAEVKDLLPDPKDYK
;
A
#
# COMPACT_ATOMS: atom_id res chain seq x y z
N MET A 1 21.60 47.13 10.02
CA MET A 1 22.70 46.52 9.24
C MET A 1 23.70 45.93 10.22
N LYS A 2 24.09 44.65 10.05
CA LYS A 2 24.79 43.75 11.01
C LYS A 2 23.85 43.29 12.16
N TYR A 3 23.78 42.02 12.53
CA TYR A 3 24.86 41.09 12.86
C TYR A 3 24.57 39.61 12.54
N LEU A 4 25.64 38.84 12.27
CA LEU A 4 25.72 37.38 12.47
C LEU A 4 25.62 37.05 13.97
N ILE A 5 25.18 35.82 14.32
CA ILE A 5 25.90 34.86 15.18
C ILE A 5 25.27 33.47 15.02
N CYS A 6 26.15 32.46 15.06
CA CYS A 6 25.97 31.02 14.94
C CYS A 6 25.46 30.38 16.24
N GLY A 7 24.84 29.19 16.14
CA GLY A 7 25.12 28.11 17.09
C GLY A 7 24.03 27.69 18.08
N SER A 8 23.53 26.47 17.84
CA SER A 8 23.23 25.42 18.83
C SER A 8 22.02 25.51 19.77
N LEU A 9 21.46 24.31 19.96
CA LEU A 9 20.66 23.78 21.07
C LEU A 9 19.17 23.54 20.79
N TRP A 10 18.84 22.28 21.07
CA TRP A 10 17.54 21.63 21.15
C TRP A 10 16.42 22.54 21.64
N ASN A 11 15.23 22.41 21.05
CA ASN A 11 14.03 22.33 21.88
C ASN A 11 12.86 21.60 21.19
N SER A 12 12.36 20.66 21.97
CA SER A 12 11.16 19.84 21.89
C SER A 12 9.89 20.68 22.08
N ASP A 13 9.29 21.16 20.99
CA ASP A 13 8.01 21.90 21.06
C ASP A 13 7.11 21.66 19.83
N CYS A 14 6.87 20.40 19.45
CA CYS A 14 5.84 20.06 18.44
C CYS A 14 4.50 19.57 19.05
N CYS A 15 4.34 19.61 20.37
CA CYS A 15 3.06 19.30 21.03
C CYS A 15 2.32 20.58 21.45
N LYS A 16 1.73 21.30 20.48
CA LYS A 16 0.68 22.29 20.78
C LYS A 16 -0.39 22.32 19.68
N SER A 17 -1.39 21.47 19.82
CA SER A 17 -2.83 21.79 19.70
C SER A 17 -3.63 20.48 19.74
N GLY A 18 -3.90 19.99 20.95
CA GLY A 18 -4.91 18.97 21.18
C GLY A 18 -6.12 19.64 21.81
N GLU A 19 -7.25 19.70 21.10
CA GLU A 19 -8.56 19.90 21.72
C GLU A 19 -9.01 18.57 22.32
N GLU A 20 -9.44 18.64 23.58
CA GLU A 20 -9.78 17.51 24.45
C GLU A 20 -11.01 16.73 23.94
N PHE A 21 -10.88 15.41 23.82
CA PHE A 21 -12.04 14.51 23.74
C PHE A 21 -12.12 13.68 25.02
N GLN A 22 -13.13 13.96 25.86
CA GLN A 22 -13.37 13.25 27.11
C GLN A 22 -13.99 11.88 26.85
N ALA A 23 -13.31 10.82 27.32
CA ALA A 23 -13.84 9.46 27.35
C ALA A 23 -14.79 9.25 28.54
N GLY A 24 -16.07 9.03 28.25
CA GLY A 24 -17.09 8.66 29.23
C GLY A 24 -17.01 7.17 29.63
N ARG A 25 -16.75 6.91 30.91
CA ARG A 25 -16.93 5.60 31.56
C ARG A 25 -18.40 5.19 31.54
N VAL A 26 -18.68 3.94 31.21
CA VAL A 26 -19.95 3.30 31.58
C VAL A 26 -19.66 2.21 32.61
N SER A 27 -20.30 2.34 33.76
CA SER A 27 -20.29 1.41 34.88
C SER A 27 -21.69 0.88 35.10
N GLY A 28 -21.80 -0.34 35.64
CA GLY A 28 -22.98 -0.76 36.39
C GLY A 28 -23.76 -1.93 35.80
N ALA A 29 -23.34 -3.14 36.12
CA ALA A 29 -24.22 -4.30 36.17
C ALA A 29 -25.19 -4.16 37.35
N ARG A 30 -26.47 -4.54 37.14
CA ARG A 30 -27.39 -4.90 38.21
C ARG A 30 -28.26 -6.07 37.78
N GLU A 31 -28.18 -7.14 38.58
CA GLU A 31 -29.08 -8.28 38.61
C GLU A 31 -30.51 -7.86 39.00
N PHE A 32 -31.51 -8.58 38.50
CA PHE A 32 -32.79 -8.73 39.20
C PHE A 32 -33.33 -10.16 39.01
N VAL A 33 -33.71 -10.75 40.14
CA VAL A 33 -34.19 -12.12 40.31
C VAL A 33 -35.72 -12.20 40.15
N MET A 34 -36.15 -13.35 39.62
CA MET A 34 -37.48 -13.97 39.47
C MET A 34 -38.70 -13.38 40.19
N SER A 35 -39.85 -13.39 39.50
CA SER A 35 -41.13 -13.83 40.09
C SER A 35 -42.10 -14.34 39.01
N ARG A 36 -42.80 -15.43 39.32
CA ARG A 36 -43.79 -16.13 38.47
C ARG A 36 -45.17 -15.50 38.69
N PHE A 37 -46.05 -15.50 37.68
CA PHE A 37 -47.50 -15.80 37.70
C PHE A 37 -48.23 -15.12 36.53
N GLY A 38 -49.19 -15.84 35.92
CA GLY A 38 -50.32 -15.23 35.22
C GLY A 38 -50.31 -15.33 33.69
N TRP A 39 -50.85 -16.44 33.17
CA TRP A 39 -51.37 -16.50 31.80
C TRP A 39 -52.66 -15.68 31.72
N VAL A 40 -52.68 -14.62 30.92
CA VAL A 40 -53.91 -14.05 30.34
C VAL A 40 -53.62 -13.63 28.91
N LEU A 41 -54.35 -14.26 27.99
CA LEU A 41 -54.46 -13.93 26.57
C LEU A 41 -54.84 -12.45 26.39
N PHE A 42 -54.02 -11.68 25.67
CA PHE A 42 -54.45 -10.41 25.11
C PHE A 42 -54.12 -10.34 23.63
N PHE A 43 -55.13 -9.93 22.87
CA PHE A 43 -55.22 -9.98 21.42
C PHE A 43 -54.13 -9.16 20.73
N ALA A 44 -53.72 -9.69 19.57
CA ALA A 44 -52.82 -9.08 18.62
C ALA A 44 -53.29 -7.71 18.14
N THR A 45 -52.42 -6.71 18.30
CA THR A 45 -52.22 -5.63 17.33
C THR A 45 -50.71 -5.42 17.19
N ILE A 46 -50.11 -6.10 16.22
CA ILE A 46 -48.75 -5.79 15.77
C ILE A 46 -48.85 -4.45 15.03
N GLY A 47 -48.60 -3.36 15.75
CA GLY A 47 -48.27 -2.09 15.15
C GLY A 47 -46.92 -2.24 14.46
N PHE A 48 -46.93 -2.18 13.13
CA PHE A 48 -45.74 -2.15 12.30
C PHE A 48 -45.03 -0.80 12.54
N VAL A 49 -44.18 -0.72 13.57
CA VAL A 49 -43.25 0.39 13.73
C VAL A 49 -42.17 0.17 12.68
N THR A 50 -42.25 0.90 11.57
CA THR A 50 -41.15 1.10 10.65
C THR A 50 -40.04 1.82 11.40
N GLY A 51 -39.20 1.05 12.11
CA GLY A 51 -37.90 1.52 12.55
C GLY A 51 -37.08 1.80 11.30
N THR A 52 -37.02 3.07 10.89
CA THR A 52 -35.95 3.53 10.03
C THR A 52 -34.66 3.26 10.79
N ALA A 53 -33.97 2.19 10.42
CA ALA A 53 -32.58 2.00 10.77
C ALA A 53 -31.86 3.23 10.21
N GLY A 54 -31.59 4.20 11.10
CA GLY A 54 -30.71 5.30 10.77
C GLY A 54 -29.38 4.67 10.39
N SER A 55 -29.04 4.76 9.11
CA SER A 55 -27.69 4.51 8.64
C SER A 55 -26.76 5.30 9.54
N ALA A 56 -25.98 4.61 10.36
CA ALA A 56 -24.80 5.21 10.93
C ALA A 56 -23.96 5.65 9.72
N ASN A 57 -23.99 6.95 9.42
CA ASN A 57 -22.97 7.55 8.57
C ASN A 57 -21.65 7.17 9.24
N ALA A 58 -20.92 6.24 8.63
CA ALA A 58 -19.50 6.18 8.83
C ALA A 58 -19.01 7.60 8.58
N GLN A 59 -18.54 8.28 9.63
CA GLN A 59 -17.76 9.49 9.45
C GLN A 59 -16.63 9.06 8.54
N GLY A 60 -16.68 9.46 7.27
CA GLY A 60 -15.59 9.26 6.35
C GLY A 60 -14.41 9.94 7.00
N PHE A 61 -13.43 9.17 7.48
CA PHE A 61 -12.18 9.76 7.88
C PHE A 61 -11.61 10.40 6.61
N ASP A 62 -11.47 11.70 6.69
CA ASP A 62 -10.92 12.59 5.68
C ASP A 62 -9.44 12.22 5.42
N LEU A 63 -9.25 11.17 4.61
CA LEU A 63 -7.96 10.51 4.36
C LEU A 63 -7.22 11.22 3.22
N TYR A 64 -6.02 11.69 3.51
CA TYR A 64 -5.12 12.31 2.54
C TYR A 64 -3.66 11.88 2.72
N PHE A 65 -2.87 12.08 1.67
CA PHE A 65 -1.43 11.87 1.65
C PHE A 65 -0.74 13.11 2.23
N GLN A 66 0.26 12.94 3.09
CA GLN A 66 1.03 14.04 3.68
C GLN A 66 2.35 14.31 2.94
N GLY A 67 2.77 13.40 2.06
CA GLY A 67 3.97 13.50 1.25
C GLY A 67 5.22 12.94 1.95
N PRO A 68 6.33 12.76 1.21
CA PRO A 68 7.48 12.03 1.72
C PRO A 68 8.29 12.76 2.80
N LYS A 69 8.08 14.06 2.99
CA LYS A 69 8.83 14.86 3.96
C LYS A 69 8.46 14.53 5.40
N VAL A 70 7.18 14.26 5.69
CA VAL A 70 6.78 13.82 7.04
C VAL A 70 7.40 12.47 7.39
N CYS A 71 7.57 11.59 6.41
CA CYS A 71 8.23 10.30 6.61
C CYS A 71 9.74 10.47 6.87
N GLN A 72 10.39 11.41 6.17
CA GLN A 72 11.82 11.69 6.28
C GLN A 72 12.25 12.04 7.72
N GLU A 73 11.37 12.68 8.49
CA GLU A 73 11.68 13.11 9.86
C GLU A 73 12.11 11.95 10.77
N CYS A 74 11.59 10.74 10.52
CA CYS A 74 11.95 9.53 11.26
C CYS A 74 12.68 8.47 10.40
N HIS A 75 12.49 8.49 9.07
CA HIS A 75 13.00 7.50 8.12
C HIS A 75 13.95 8.11 7.10
N GLU A 76 15.02 8.74 7.59
CA GLU A 76 15.97 9.49 6.77
C GLU A 76 16.70 8.59 5.75
N GLU A 77 17.11 7.39 6.16
CA GLU A 77 17.87 6.48 5.30
C GLU A 77 17.00 5.84 4.21
N GLU A 78 15.77 5.45 4.54
CA GLU A 78 14.77 5.03 3.56
C GLU A 78 14.47 6.15 2.56
N TYR A 79 14.31 7.39 3.04
CA TYR A 79 14.07 8.55 2.19
C TYR A 79 15.25 8.79 1.22
N LYS A 80 16.49 8.69 1.69
CA LYS A 80 17.71 8.80 0.85
C LYS A 80 17.76 7.76 -0.25
N VAL A 81 17.30 6.53 0.00
CA VAL A 81 17.16 5.53 -1.07
C VAL A 81 16.10 5.97 -2.07
N TRP A 82 14.90 6.30 -1.56
CA TRP A 82 13.76 6.66 -2.40
C TRP A 82 14.06 7.85 -3.32
N GLU A 83 14.67 8.93 -2.82
CA GLU A 83 14.90 10.16 -3.59
C GLU A 83 15.80 9.93 -4.83
N ARG A 84 16.66 8.91 -4.78
CA ARG A 84 17.55 8.50 -5.88
C ARG A 84 16.95 7.43 -6.79
N SER A 85 15.85 6.81 -6.38
CA SER A 85 15.16 5.76 -7.15
C SER A 85 14.48 6.31 -8.41
N VAL A 86 13.98 5.41 -9.26
CA VAL A 86 13.15 5.78 -10.43
C VAL A 86 11.87 6.49 -9.98
N HIS A 87 11.29 6.10 -8.84
CA HIS A 87 10.10 6.76 -8.30
C HIS A 87 10.40 8.18 -7.82
N GLY A 88 11.47 8.38 -7.05
CA GLY A 88 11.85 9.71 -6.55
C GLY A 88 12.29 10.67 -7.66
N THR A 89 13.06 10.18 -8.63
CA THR A 89 13.53 10.99 -9.77
C THR A 89 12.46 11.19 -10.85
N GLY A 90 11.48 10.28 -10.94
CA GLY A 90 10.38 10.25 -11.90
C GLY A 90 9.60 11.57 -12.00
N PHE A 91 9.43 12.27 -10.87
CA PHE A 91 8.80 13.59 -10.81
C PHE A 91 9.36 14.59 -11.85
N ARG A 92 10.67 14.54 -12.07
CA ARG A 92 11.41 15.42 -12.98
C ARG A 92 11.56 14.85 -14.38
N THR A 93 11.49 13.53 -14.55
CA THR A 93 11.94 12.85 -15.77
C THR A 93 10.81 12.25 -16.61
N ILE A 94 9.69 11.84 -16.02
CA ILE A 94 8.65 11.07 -16.74
C ILE A 94 8.03 11.84 -17.92
N HIS A 95 7.84 13.16 -17.77
CA HIS A 95 7.29 14.03 -18.82
C HIS A 95 8.32 14.46 -19.88
N ARG A 96 9.58 14.02 -19.75
CA ARG A 96 10.70 14.39 -20.63
C ARG A 96 11.31 13.19 -21.35
N ARG A 97 10.67 12.03 -21.30
CA ARG A 97 11.17 10.84 -21.98
C ARG A 97 11.19 11.06 -23.50
N LYS A 98 12.20 10.50 -24.15
CA LYS A 98 12.39 10.63 -25.61
C LYS A 98 11.74 9.50 -26.41
N ASP A 99 11.54 8.34 -25.78
CA ASP A 99 10.98 7.15 -26.39
C ASP A 99 9.44 7.14 -26.40
N VAL A 100 8.80 8.00 -25.60
CA VAL A 100 7.34 8.16 -25.54
C VAL A 100 6.98 9.62 -25.31
N SER A 101 6.08 10.15 -26.13
CA SER A 101 5.61 11.53 -26.03
C SER A 101 4.52 11.67 -24.97
N ALA A 102 4.84 12.30 -23.83
CA ALA A 102 3.85 12.62 -22.81
C ALA A 102 2.73 13.52 -23.36
N LYS A 103 3.05 14.39 -24.33
CA LYS A 103 2.08 15.26 -25.00
C LYS A 103 1.05 14.46 -25.79
N ASP A 104 1.49 13.42 -26.51
CA ASP A 104 0.60 12.62 -27.35
C ASP A 104 -0.30 11.73 -26.47
N ILE A 105 0.24 11.19 -25.37
CA ILE A 105 -0.54 10.46 -24.37
C ILE A 105 -1.60 11.36 -23.75
N LEU A 106 -1.23 12.56 -23.27
CA LEU A 106 -2.19 13.50 -22.68
C LEU A 106 -3.26 13.95 -23.67
N ALA A 107 -2.91 14.10 -24.96
CA ALA A 107 -3.87 14.41 -26.00
C ALA A 107 -4.88 13.27 -26.25
N ALA A 108 -4.44 12.01 -26.11
CA ALA A 108 -5.29 10.83 -26.32
C ALA A 108 -6.12 10.45 -25.09
N GLU A 109 -5.55 10.62 -23.89
CA GLU A 109 -6.23 10.48 -22.59
C GLU A 109 -7.43 11.43 -22.52
N GLY A 110 -7.20 12.70 -22.86
CA GLY A 110 -8.21 13.74 -22.85
C GLY A 110 -8.43 14.31 -21.45
N GLY A 111 -8.15 15.59 -21.28
CA GLY A 111 -8.25 16.25 -19.97
C GLY A 111 -7.19 17.33 -19.81
N GLU A 112 -6.65 17.43 -18.61
CA GLU A 112 -5.58 18.39 -18.30
C GLU A 112 -4.31 18.09 -19.10
N LYS A 113 -3.79 19.11 -19.79
CA LYS A 113 -2.60 19.00 -20.66
C LYS A 113 -1.28 18.98 -19.88
N ASN A 114 -1.36 19.06 -18.56
CA ASN A 114 -0.23 18.96 -17.67
C ASN A 114 -0.36 17.67 -16.86
N ILE A 115 0.59 16.75 -17.03
CA ILE A 115 0.62 15.47 -16.32
C ILE A 115 0.51 15.61 -14.79
N ARG A 116 0.98 16.74 -14.23
CA ARG A 116 0.93 17.02 -12.78
C ARG A 116 -0.41 17.59 -12.30
N LYS A 117 -1.36 17.78 -13.21
CA LYS A 117 -2.73 18.24 -12.91
C LYS A 117 -3.78 17.28 -13.44
N ASN A 118 -3.35 16.18 -14.05
CA ASN A 118 -4.20 15.24 -14.73
C ASN A 118 -4.48 14.07 -13.77
N ASP A 119 -5.72 13.97 -13.30
CA ASP A 119 -6.12 13.02 -12.27
C ASP A 119 -5.74 11.58 -12.63
N THR A 120 -5.96 11.17 -13.88
CA THR A 120 -5.56 9.85 -14.40
C THR A 120 -4.05 9.61 -14.24
N CYS A 121 -3.23 10.61 -14.54
CA CYS A 121 -1.78 10.50 -14.44
C CYS A 121 -1.26 10.53 -12.99
N LEU A 122 -1.96 11.25 -12.10
CA LEU A 122 -1.61 11.35 -10.68
C LEU A 122 -1.67 9.99 -9.99
N LEU A 123 -2.58 9.10 -10.40
CA LEU A 123 -2.76 7.76 -9.83
C LEU A 123 -1.47 6.90 -9.82
N CYS A 124 -0.53 7.13 -10.74
CA CYS A 124 0.68 6.32 -10.85
C CYS A 124 1.99 7.06 -10.89
N HIS A 125 2.00 8.34 -11.24
CA HIS A 125 3.25 9.06 -11.49
C HIS A 125 3.61 10.06 -10.40
N PHE A 126 2.72 10.30 -9.44
CA PHE A 126 2.89 11.35 -8.43
C PHE A 126 2.26 10.97 -7.09
N THR A 127 2.71 11.64 -6.04
CA THR A 127 2.02 11.62 -4.74
C THR A 127 1.30 12.94 -4.56
N PRO A 128 -0.05 12.95 -4.58
CA PRO A 128 -0.84 14.15 -4.33
C PRO A 128 -0.94 14.44 -2.84
N SER A 129 0.00 15.21 -2.29
CA SER A 129 0.04 15.50 -0.86
C SER A 129 -0.74 16.74 -0.46
N GLN A 130 -1.22 16.77 0.78
CA GLN A 130 -1.97 17.88 1.36
C GLN A 130 -1.52 18.11 2.81
N ALA A 131 -1.69 19.34 3.31
CA ALA A 131 -1.39 19.67 4.71
C ALA A 131 -2.54 19.27 5.66
N SER A 132 -3.77 19.35 5.17
CA SER A 132 -5.01 18.89 5.79
C SER A 132 -5.97 18.45 4.68
N PHE A 133 -7.07 17.78 5.03
CA PHE A 133 -8.04 17.29 4.06
C PHE A 133 -8.58 18.37 3.10
N ASP A 134 -8.94 19.53 3.65
CA ASP A 134 -9.46 20.67 2.88
C ASP A 134 -8.34 21.52 2.24
N ALA A 135 -7.06 21.19 2.48
CA ALA A 135 -5.97 21.96 1.92
C ALA A 135 -5.79 21.68 0.41
N PRO A 136 -5.33 22.68 -0.36
CA PRO A 136 -4.97 22.47 -1.75
C PRO A 136 -3.95 21.35 -1.93
N THR A 137 -4.18 20.49 -2.93
CA THR A 137 -3.25 19.43 -3.30
C THR A 137 -1.93 19.99 -3.83
N ASN A 138 -0.83 19.44 -3.33
CA ASN A 138 0.52 19.76 -3.72
C ASN A 138 1.15 18.57 -4.44
N ILE A 139 1.62 18.81 -5.68
CA ILE A 139 2.26 17.79 -6.52
C ILE A 139 3.76 18.12 -6.62
N ASN A 140 4.54 17.64 -5.65
CA ASN A 140 5.98 17.90 -5.57
C ASN A 140 6.87 16.64 -5.49
N ALA A 141 6.26 15.46 -5.54
CA ALA A 141 6.95 14.18 -5.49
C ALA A 141 6.40 13.21 -6.55
N GLY A 142 7.25 12.29 -7.01
CA GLY A 142 6.81 11.09 -7.72
C GLY A 142 6.15 10.12 -6.74
N PRO A 143 5.86 8.87 -7.15
CA PRO A 143 5.33 7.86 -6.22
C PRO A 143 6.24 7.75 -5.00
N SER A 144 5.68 7.89 -3.81
CA SER A 144 6.47 8.01 -2.58
C SER A 144 6.05 7.00 -1.53
N CYS A 145 6.48 7.20 -0.28
CA CYS A 145 6.27 6.28 0.84
C CYS A 145 4.83 5.76 0.89
N GLU A 146 3.86 6.67 0.87
CA GLU A 146 2.43 6.40 1.01
C GLU A 146 1.83 5.66 -0.19
N THR A 147 2.45 5.70 -1.37
CA THR A 147 2.02 4.88 -2.52
C THR A 147 2.19 3.39 -2.23
N CYS A 148 3.16 3.02 -1.39
CA CYS A 148 3.36 1.64 -0.94
C CYS A 148 2.76 1.39 0.45
N HIS A 149 2.84 2.38 1.35
CA HIS A 149 2.53 2.25 2.77
C HIS A 149 1.14 2.77 3.18
N GLY A 150 0.34 3.27 2.23
CA GLY A 150 -0.98 3.86 2.47
C GLY A 150 -0.92 5.34 2.82
N ALA A 151 -2.03 6.05 2.64
CA ALA A 151 -2.16 7.47 2.95
C ALA A 151 -2.03 7.72 4.46
N SER A 152 -1.16 8.64 4.88
CA SER A 152 -0.66 8.65 6.26
C SER A 152 -1.40 9.54 7.25
N SER A 153 -2.33 10.38 6.80
CA SER A 153 -3.05 11.35 7.65
C SER A 153 -3.66 10.73 8.92
N ILE A 154 -4.18 9.50 8.85
CA ILE A 154 -4.80 8.83 10.00
C ILE A 154 -3.80 7.97 10.78
N TRP A 155 -2.98 7.16 10.10
CA TRP A 155 -2.11 6.22 10.79
C TRP A 155 -0.80 6.82 11.28
N MET A 156 -0.34 7.95 10.75
CA MET A 156 0.96 8.54 11.12
C MET A 156 1.06 8.89 12.62
N PRO A 157 0.07 9.57 13.24
CA PRO A 157 0.11 9.85 14.67
C PRO A 157 0.09 8.58 15.53
N ILE A 158 -0.60 7.52 15.07
CA ILE A 158 -0.62 6.22 15.76
C ILE A 158 0.74 5.54 15.63
N HIS A 159 1.33 5.57 14.44
CA HIS A 159 2.62 4.95 14.14
C HIS A 159 3.76 5.55 14.96
N SER A 160 3.72 6.86 15.21
CA SER A 160 4.75 7.62 15.91
C SER A 160 4.59 7.68 17.43
N ASP A 161 3.46 7.21 17.99
CA ASP A 161 3.28 7.09 19.44
C ASP A 161 4.03 5.86 19.96
N TYR A 162 4.86 5.97 20.99
CA TYR A 162 5.55 4.82 21.61
C TYR A 162 5.08 4.56 23.05
N GLY A 163 3.95 5.14 23.45
CA GLY A 163 3.36 5.05 24.78
C GLY A 163 3.32 6.39 25.51
N GLY A 164 3.32 7.49 24.76
CA GLY A 164 3.33 8.86 25.28
C GLY A 164 4.49 9.71 24.76
N LYS A 165 4.34 11.04 24.92
CA LYS A 165 5.22 12.08 24.35
C LYS A 165 6.71 11.96 24.68
N ASP A 166 7.05 11.38 25.82
CA ASP A 166 8.43 11.28 26.32
C ASP A 166 8.99 9.84 26.22
N VAL A 167 8.23 8.91 25.66
CA VAL A 167 8.63 7.50 25.50
C VAL A 167 9.34 7.33 24.17
N LYS A 168 10.58 6.85 24.21
CA LYS A 168 11.33 6.51 23.00
C LYS A 168 10.96 5.12 22.50
N LYS A 169 11.21 4.86 21.22
CA LYS A 169 11.00 3.55 20.58
C LYS A 169 11.64 2.38 21.34
N GLU A 170 12.82 2.59 21.91
CA GLU A 170 13.55 1.55 22.66
C GLU A 170 12.92 1.26 24.03
N GLN A 171 12.05 2.14 24.51
CA GLN A 171 11.37 2.08 25.80
C GLN A 171 9.92 1.61 25.69
N GLU A 172 9.42 1.43 24.46
CA GLU A 172 8.07 0.96 24.19
C GLU A 172 7.83 -0.43 24.80
N THR A 173 6.70 -0.60 25.50
CA THR A 173 6.32 -1.91 26.05
C THR A 173 5.88 -2.85 24.92
N LYS A 174 5.92 -4.17 25.17
CA LYS A 174 5.49 -5.16 24.17
C LYS A 174 4.00 -5.03 23.86
N GLU A 175 3.22 -4.73 24.89
CA GLU A 175 1.77 -4.56 24.83
C GLU A 175 1.42 -3.34 23.98
N HIS A 176 2.02 -2.18 24.27
CA HIS A 176 1.81 -0.97 23.47
C HIS A 176 2.23 -1.16 22.02
N LYS A 177 3.38 -1.80 21.78
CA LYS A 177 3.85 -2.10 20.42
C LYS A 177 2.85 -2.94 19.64
N GLN A 178 2.27 -3.96 20.27
CA GLN A 178 1.27 -4.81 19.64
C GLN A 178 -0.01 -4.02 19.32
N GLU A 179 -0.50 -3.21 20.26
CA GLU A 179 -1.67 -2.35 20.07
C GLU A 179 -1.44 -1.34 18.94
N ARG A 180 -0.30 -0.66 18.93
CA ARG A 180 0.07 0.31 17.89
C ARG A 180 0.16 -0.31 16.51
N ILE A 181 0.79 -1.48 16.38
CA ILE A 181 0.91 -2.17 15.10
C ILE A 181 -0.48 -2.51 14.55
N LEU A 182 -1.37 -3.03 15.40
CA LEU A 182 -2.75 -3.34 15.01
C LEU A 182 -3.52 -2.07 14.65
N ALA A 183 -3.51 -1.06 15.51
CA ALA A 183 -4.26 0.19 15.32
C ALA A 183 -3.81 0.96 14.08
N SER A 184 -2.49 1.05 13.82
CA SER A 184 -1.98 1.69 12.60
C SER A 184 -2.33 0.91 11.34
N SER A 185 -2.30 -0.43 11.38
CA SER A 185 -2.79 -1.27 10.27
C SER A 185 -4.27 -1.11 10.02
N ASP A 186 -5.10 -1.09 11.07
CA ASP A 186 -6.55 -0.87 10.96
C ASP A 186 -6.86 0.54 10.41
N ALA A 187 -5.98 1.51 10.69
CA ALA A 187 -6.01 2.86 10.11
C ALA A 187 -5.43 2.96 8.68
N GLY A 188 -5.05 1.84 8.06
CA GLY A 188 -4.61 1.78 6.67
C GLY A 188 -3.09 1.79 6.44
N MET A 189 -2.27 1.70 7.49
CA MET A 189 -0.82 1.55 7.34
C MET A 189 -0.47 0.16 6.79
N ILE A 190 0.24 0.12 5.67
CA ILE A 190 0.81 -1.11 5.12
C ILE A 190 2.25 -1.28 5.62
N TRP A 191 2.52 -2.32 6.40
CA TRP A 191 3.84 -2.58 6.95
C TRP A 191 4.77 -3.26 5.93
N PRO A 192 6.10 -3.05 5.99
CA PRO A 192 7.08 -3.77 5.17
C PRO A 192 6.95 -5.30 5.19
N SER A 193 6.38 -5.87 6.25
CA SER A 193 6.14 -7.31 6.40
C SER A 193 4.87 -7.82 5.68
N GLN A 194 3.95 -6.92 5.32
CA GLN A 194 2.72 -7.23 4.60
C GLN A 194 2.98 -7.32 3.09
N LEU A 195 3.81 -8.31 2.70
CA LEU A 195 4.32 -8.43 1.32
C LEU A 195 3.22 -8.56 0.27
N PHE A 196 2.08 -9.17 0.61
CA PHE A 196 0.94 -9.26 -0.31
C PHE A 196 0.40 -7.86 -0.65
N ASP A 197 0.14 -7.05 0.37
CA ASP A 197 -0.46 -5.71 0.23
C ASP A 197 0.52 -4.75 -0.49
N ILE A 198 1.81 -4.85 -0.21
CA ILE A 198 2.85 -4.11 -0.94
C ILE A 198 2.86 -4.50 -2.42
N ALA A 199 2.87 -5.81 -2.72
CA ALA A 199 2.87 -6.30 -4.08
C ALA A 199 1.58 -5.91 -4.83
N GLU A 200 0.45 -5.87 -4.13
CA GLU A 200 -0.84 -5.41 -4.66
C GLU A 200 -0.77 -3.93 -5.07
N ASN A 201 -0.22 -3.07 -4.22
CA ASN A 201 0.02 -1.67 -4.55
C ASN A 201 0.97 -1.50 -5.75
N CYS A 202 2.04 -2.29 -5.85
CA CYS A 202 2.90 -2.28 -7.03
C CYS A 202 2.12 -2.63 -8.31
N MET A 203 1.25 -3.64 -8.24
CA MET A 203 0.47 -4.13 -9.37
C MET A 203 -0.63 -3.16 -9.84
N PHE A 204 -1.09 -2.22 -9.00
CA PHE A 204 -2.02 -1.19 -9.43
C PHE A 204 -1.49 -0.36 -10.59
N CYS A 205 -0.21 0.00 -10.54
CA CYS A 205 0.44 0.78 -11.59
C CYS A 205 1.24 -0.08 -12.57
N HIS A 206 2.12 -0.96 -12.09
CA HIS A 206 2.96 -1.76 -12.98
C HIS A 206 2.20 -2.86 -13.72
N GLY A 207 1.08 -3.31 -13.16
CA GLY A 207 0.12 -4.17 -13.84
C GLY A 207 -0.98 -3.42 -14.56
N MET A 208 -1.10 -2.10 -14.36
CA MET A 208 -2.24 -1.28 -14.79
C MET A 208 -3.57 -1.95 -14.42
N THR A 209 -3.72 -2.27 -13.13
CA THR A 209 -4.84 -3.04 -12.58
C THR A 209 -5.71 -2.28 -11.58
N ASN A 210 -5.39 -1.01 -11.25
CA ASN A 210 -6.30 -0.18 -10.45
C ASN A 210 -7.69 -0.12 -11.11
N GLU A 211 -8.74 -0.29 -10.33
CA GLU A 211 -10.12 -0.28 -10.80
C GLU A 211 -10.64 1.13 -11.08
N GLU A 212 -10.01 2.15 -10.51
CA GLU A 212 -10.33 3.57 -10.75
C GLU A 212 -10.03 4.02 -12.19
N TYR A 213 -9.28 3.23 -12.95
CA TYR A 213 -9.01 3.57 -14.34
C TYR A 213 -10.22 3.31 -15.25
N ASP A 214 -10.63 4.35 -15.99
CA ASP A 214 -11.54 4.19 -17.11
C ASP A 214 -10.89 3.38 -18.25
N ALA A 215 -11.59 2.34 -18.71
CA ALA A 215 -11.09 1.41 -19.72
C ALA A 215 -10.83 2.09 -21.07
N ARG A 216 -11.65 3.09 -21.45
CA ARG A 216 -11.48 3.85 -22.69
C ARG A 216 -10.25 4.75 -22.58
N THR A 217 -10.09 5.46 -21.47
CA THR A 217 -8.93 6.31 -21.21
C THR A 217 -7.63 5.51 -21.30
N LEU A 218 -7.54 4.35 -20.62
CA LEU A 218 -6.34 3.51 -20.71
C LEU A 218 -6.11 2.96 -22.12
N LYS A 219 -7.16 2.54 -22.83
CA LYS A 219 -7.04 2.12 -24.23
C LYS A 219 -6.39 3.22 -25.07
N ASN A 220 -6.89 4.45 -24.97
CA ASN A 220 -6.39 5.58 -25.75
C ASN A 220 -4.92 5.90 -25.39
N MET A 221 -4.58 5.90 -24.10
CA MET A 221 -3.20 6.11 -23.64
C MET A 221 -2.25 5.05 -24.21
N ILE A 222 -2.64 3.77 -24.16
CA ILE A 222 -1.83 2.64 -24.64
C ILE A 222 -1.62 2.72 -26.16
N GLU A 223 -2.68 3.04 -26.91
CA GLU A 223 -2.61 3.26 -28.37
C GLU A 223 -1.77 4.48 -28.74
N ALA A 224 -1.75 5.51 -27.88
CA ALA A 224 -0.86 6.67 -28.00
C ALA A 224 0.58 6.41 -27.53
N GLY A 225 0.91 5.16 -27.17
CA GLY A 225 2.28 4.75 -26.86
C GLY A 225 2.61 4.67 -25.38
N HIS A 226 1.63 4.79 -24.47
CA HIS A 226 1.88 4.53 -23.04
C HIS A 226 2.48 3.12 -22.87
N PRO A 227 3.58 2.99 -22.10
CA PRO A 227 4.22 1.70 -21.90
C PRO A 227 3.28 0.76 -21.12
N VAL A 228 3.26 -0.50 -21.55
CA VAL A 228 2.64 -1.61 -20.82
C VAL A 228 3.69 -2.70 -20.82
N ARG A 229 4.06 -3.19 -19.64
CA ARG A 229 5.12 -4.18 -19.47
C ARG A 229 4.52 -5.41 -18.79
N GLY A 230 4.54 -6.56 -19.45
CA GLY A 230 4.11 -7.83 -18.84
C GLY A 230 5.15 -8.39 -17.88
N ASN A 231 6.43 -8.05 -18.10
CA ASN A 231 7.59 -8.51 -17.35
C ASN A 231 7.90 -7.75 -16.05
N PHE A 232 6.93 -7.06 -15.44
CA PHE A 232 7.12 -6.53 -14.09
C PHE A 232 7.38 -7.70 -13.13
N GLU A 233 8.49 -7.64 -12.39
CA GLU A 233 8.88 -8.64 -11.40
C GLU A 233 9.27 -7.92 -10.08
N LEU A 234 8.68 -8.37 -8.97
CA LEU A 234 8.76 -7.67 -7.69
C LEU A 234 10.19 -7.66 -7.11
N VAL A 235 10.93 -8.76 -7.20
CA VAL A 235 12.32 -8.83 -6.72
C VAL A 235 13.21 -7.87 -7.50
N LEU A 236 13.16 -7.90 -8.83
CA LEU A 236 13.95 -7.01 -9.70
C LEU A 236 13.75 -5.53 -9.31
N TYR A 237 12.48 -5.10 -9.16
CA TYR A 237 12.16 -3.71 -8.84
C TYR A 237 12.47 -3.35 -7.38
N SER A 238 12.08 -4.21 -6.44
CA SER A 238 12.27 -3.96 -5.01
C SER A 238 13.75 -3.96 -4.62
N GLN A 239 14.57 -4.83 -5.22
CA GLN A 239 15.98 -4.95 -4.87
C GLN A 239 16.87 -3.97 -5.65
N GLY A 240 16.49 -3.58 -6.88
CA GLY A 240 17.31 -2.70 -7.70
C GLY A 240 16.92 -1.23 -7.72
N SER A 241 15.67 -0.87 -7.39
CA SER A 241 15.25 0.53 -7.41
C SER A 241 15.03 1.11 -6.01
N VAL A 242 14.40 0.33 -5.13
CA VAL A 242 13.88 0.84 -3.85
C VAL A 242 14.15 -0.11 -2.69
N ARG A 243 15.31 -0.77 -2.65
CA ARG A 243 15.67 -1.59 -1.48
C ARG A 243 15.90 -0.65 -0.29
N HIS A 244 15.05 -0.68 0.73
CA HIS A 244 15.15 0.19 1.90
C HIS A 244 14.97 -0.61 3.20
N ARG A 245 15.81 -1.64 3.37
CA ARG A 245 15.71 -2.60 4.48
C ARG A 245 16.54 -2.15 5.69
N PHE A 246 16.02 -1.15 6.41
CA PHE A 246 16.65 -0.58 7.63
C PHE A 246 15.93 -1.01 8.93
N TYR A 247 15.06 -2.02 8.85
CA TYR A 247 14.19 -2.43 9.95
C TYR A 247 14.76 -3.55 10.83
N ASP A 248 16.00 -4.00 10.60
CA ASP A 248 16.67 -4.96 11.49
C ASP A 248 17.14 -4.25 12.76
N PRO A 249 16.63 -4.59 13.95
CA PRO A 249 17.07 -3.94 15.19
C PRO A 249 18.56 -4.13 15.49
N ALA A 250 19.18 -5.20 14.98
CA ALA A 250 20.61 -5.44 15.13
C ALA A 250 21.45 -4.59 14.17
N ASP A 251 20.86 -4.13 13.07
CA ASP A 251 21.55 -3.31 12.07
C ASP A 251 20.60 -2.28 11.39
N PRO A 252 20.11 -1.29 12.15
CA PRO A 252 19.10 -0.36 11.64
C PRO A 252 19.68 0.72 10.71
N LYS A 253 21.01 0.72 10.48
CA LYS A 253 21.70 1.73 9.67
C LYS A 253 22.09 1.21 8.29
N ASN A 254 22.06 -0.10 8.08
CA ASN A 254 22.42 -0.68 6.81
C ASN A 254 21.20 -1.11 6.01
N ASN A 255 21.25 -0.85 4.71
CA ASN A 255 20.26 -1.31 3.76
C ASN A 255 20.51 -2.79 3.42
N LEU A 256 20.04 -3.67 4.28
CA LEU A 256 20.41 -5.09 4.24
C LEU A 256 19.92 -5.79 2.97
N GLU A 257 20.77 -6.66 2.44
CA GLU A 257 20.34 -7.58 1.38
C GLU A 257 19.37 -8.62 1.94
N MET A 258 18.51 -9.15 1.06
CA MET A 258 17.68 -10.30 1.38
C MET A 258 18.48 -11.59 1.24
N THR A 259 18.24 -12.55 2.14
CA THR A 259 18.74 -13.91 1.99
C THR A 259 18.07 -14.60 0.80
N PRO A 260 18.64 -15.70 0.26
CA PRO A 260 18.00 -16.46 -0.83
C PRO A 260 16.56 -16.90 -0.51
N ALA A 261 16.28 -17.31 0.72
CA ALA A 261 14.94 -17.67 1.17
C ALA A 261 13.98 -16.47 1.20
N GLN A 262 14.45 -15.29 1.63
CA GLN A 262 13.67 -14.05 1.60
C GLN A 262 13.35 -13.60 0.17
N LEU A 263 14.34 -13.68 -0.74
CA LEU A 263 14.14 -13.41 -2.17
C LEU A 263 13.11 -14.37 -2.78
N ALA A 264 13.22 -15.66 -2.49
CA ALA A 264 12.26 -16.66 -2.96
C ALA A 264 10.83 -16.36 -2.48
N ARG A 265 10.66 -15.98 -1.21
CA ARG A 265 9.36 -15.59 -0.66
C ARG A 265 8.78 -14.35 -1.35
N MET A 266 9.60 -13.33 -1.55
CA MET A 266 9.19 -12.10 -2.23
C MET A 266 8.81 -12.39 -3.69
N PHE A 267 9.60 -13.21 -4.38
CA PHE A 267 9.33 -13.67 -5.76
C PHE A 267 8.00 -14.41 -5.87
N VAL A 268 7.78 -15.42 -5.01
CA VAL A 268 6.51 -16.17 -4.97
C VAL A 268 5.34 -15.24 -4.66
N THR A 269 5.51 -14.28 -3.74
CA THR A 269 4.47 -13.30 -3.40
C THR A 269 4.11 -12.41 -4.59
N GLY A 270 5.11 -11.84 -5.26
CA GLY A 270 4.92 -10.99 -6.43
C GLY A 270 4.18 -11.72 -7.55
N HIS A 271 4.56 -12.96 -7.84
CA HIS A 271 3.89 -13.78 -8.85
C HIS A 271 2.47 -14.20 -8.44
N ALA A 272 2.22 -14.56 -7.18
CA ALA A 272 0.88 -14.91 -6.71
C ALA A 272 -0.10 -13.72 -6.82
N VAL A 273 0.35 -12.52 -6.42
CA VAL A 273 -0.44 -11.28 -6.58
C VAL A 273 -0.61 -10.93 -8.06
N GLY A 274 0.48 -10.99 -8.82
CA GLY A 274 0.48 -10.73 -10.26
C GLY A 274 -0.49 -11.63 -11.03
N PHE A 275 -0.60 -12.90 -10.65
CA PHE A 275 -1.54 -13.86 -11.22
C PHE A 275 -2.99 -13.42 -11.02
N VAL A 276 -3.38 -13.15 -9.77
CA VAL A 276 -4.75 -12.72 -9.44
C VAL A 276 -5.09 -11.41 -10.14
N LYS A 277 -4.18 -10.42 -10.07
CA LYS A 277 -4.40 -9.11 -10.68
C LYS A 277 -4.51 -9.19 -12.20
N ALA A 278 -3.64 -9.96 -12.86
CA ALA A 278 -3.73 -10.16 -14.30
C ALA A 278 -5.04 -10.86 -14.71
N HIS A 279 -5.47 -11.89 -13.98
CA HIS A 279 -6.73 -12.57 -14.24
C HIS A 279 -7.95 -11.68 -14.05
N SER A 280 -7.93 -10.79 -13.04
CA SER A 280 -9.01 -9.83 -12.82
C SER A 280 -9.06 -8.72 -13.89
N ALA A 281 -7.92 -8.43 -14.53
CA ALA A 281 -7.78 -7.24 -15.37
C ALA A 281 -7.70 -7.52 -16.88
N LYS A 282 -7.29 -8.71 -17.31
CA LYS A 282 -7.02 -9.07 -18.71
C LYS A 282 -8.13 -8.72 -19.71
N ASP A 283 -9.39 -8.75 -19.29
CA ASP A 283 -10.55 -8.52 -20.15
C ASP A 283 -11.07 -7.07 -20.03
N ARG A 284 -10.48 -6.24 -19.16
CA ARG A 284 -10.92 -4.85 -18.92
C ARG A 284 -10.56 -3.91 -20.06
N ILE A 285 -9.41 -4.09 -20.69
CA ILE A 285 -8.86 -3.16 -21.70
C ILE A 285 -8.55 -3.95 -22.98
N PRO A 286 -9.43 -3.90 -23.99
CA PRO A 286 -9.33 -4.75 -25.18
C PRO A 286 -8.33 -4.21 -26.21
N THR A 287 -7.09 -3.92 -25.78
CA THR A 287 -5.97 -3.66 -26.70
C THR A 287 -5.07 -4.88 -26.78
N LYS A 288 -4.57 -5.19 -27.98
CA LYS A 288 -3.64 -6.30 -28.20
C LYS A 288 -2.45 -6.23 -27.22
N LYS A 289 -1.84 -5.05 -27.11
CA LYS A 289 -0.66 -4.81 -26.25
C LYS A 289 -0.96 -5.05 -24.75
N TYR A 290 -2.13 -4.63 -24.26
CA TYR A 290 -2.49 -4.87 -22.87
C TYR A 290 -2.76 -6.36 -22.60
N VAL A 291 -3.54 -7.00 -23.47
CA VAL A 291 -3.88 -8.43 -23.35
C VAL A 291 -2.61 -9.28 -23.37
N GLU A 292 -1.70 -9.01 -24.30
CA GLU A 292 -0.40 -9.71 -24.38
C GLU A 292 0.42 -9.54 -23.09
N ALA A 293 0.46 -8.32 -22.53
CA ALA A 293 1.17 -8.08 -21.27
C ALA A 293 0.55 -8.81 -20.07
N GLN A 294 -0.79 -8.91 -20.00
CA GLN A 294 -1.44 -9.69 -18.95
C GLN A 294 -1.23 -11.20 -19.14
N GLN A 295 -1.27 -11.69 -20.39
CA GLN A 295 -0.98 -13.09 -20.70
C GLN A 295 0.47 -13.48 -20.37
N GLU A 296 1.44 -12.62 -20.68
CA GLU A 296 2.84 -12.82 -20.30
C GLU A 296 2.99 -12.98 -18.77
N ARG A 297 2.31 -12.11 -18.00
CA ARG A 297 2.31 -12.17 -16.54
C ARG A 297 1.65 -13.44 -16.00
N ILE A 298 0.51 -13.82 -16.55
CA ILE A 298 -0.20 -15.08 -16.21
C ILE A 298 0.72 -16.27 -16.48
N ALA A 299 1.38 -16.32 -17.64
CA ALA A 299 2.28 -17.41 -18.00
C ALA A 299 3.49 -17.49 -17.05
N ALA A 300 4.11 -16.36 -16.72
CA ALA A 300 5.24 -16.32 -15.79
C ALA A 300 4.83 -16.78 -14.38
N ALA A 301 3.69 -16.29 -13.87
CA ALA A 301 3.19 -16.71 -12.57
C ALA A 301 2.72 -18.17 -12.55
N THR A 302 2.18 -18.68 -13.67
CA THR A 302 1.83 -20.10 -13.81
C THR A 302 3.08 -20.98 -13.65
N ARG A 303 4.20 -20.65 -14.31
CA ARG A 303 5.46 -21.38 -14.15
C ARG A 303 5.94 -21.39 -12.71
N MET A 304 5.86 -20.26 -12.01
CA MET A 304 6.20 -20.17 -10.58
C MET A 304 5.29 -21.06 -9.72
N LEU A 305 3.97 -20.95 -9.88
CA LEU A 305 3.01 -21.73 -9.09
C LEU A 305 3.16 -23.23 -9.33
N GLU A 306 3.41 -23.63 -10.58
CA GLU A 306 3.74 -25.00 -10.96
C GLU A 306 5.01 -25.50 -10.29
N ALA A 307 6.05 -24.68 -10.17
CA ALA A 307 7.30 -25.04 -9.51
C ALA A 307 7.12 -25.30 -8.00
N ILE A 308 6.21 -24.58 -7.32
CA ILE A 308 6.03 -24.70 -5.87
C ILE A 308 4.87 -25.62 -5.45
N LYS A 309 3.96 -26.01 -6.35
CA LYS A 309 2.71 -26.72 -5.96
C LYS A 309 2.92 -28.05 -5.24
N GLY A 310 4.07 -28.70 -5.44
CA GLY A 310 4.44 -29.92 -4.72
C GLY A 310 4.72 -29.70 -3.23
N LYS A 311 5.17 -28.50 -2.85
CA LYS A 311 5.42 -28.10 -1.46
C LYS A 311 4.33 -27.21 -0.86
N VAL A 312 3.65 -26.45 -1.71
CA VAL A 312 2.61 -25.48 -1.32
C VAL A 312 1.32 -25.83 -2.05
N PRO A 313 0.44 -26.68 -1.47
CA PRO A 313 -0.79 -27.13 -2.14
C PRO A 313 -1.72 -26.00 -2.56
N LEU A 314 -1.72 -24.88 -1.82
CA LEU A 314 -2.46 -23.66 -2.16
C LEU A 314 -2.08 -23.08 -3.54
N ALA A 315 -0.89 -23.41 -4.08
CA ALA A 315 -0.53 -23.01 -5.43
C ALA A 315 -1.36 -23.71 -6.50
N ALA A 316 -1.68 -25.00 -6.31
CA ALA A 316 -2.61 -25.72 -7.19
C ALA A 316 -4.04 -25.16 -7.10
N GLU A 317 -4.47 -24.82 -5.88
CA GLU A 317 -5.77 -24.15 -5.68
C GLU A 317 -5.80 -22.78 -6.37
N LEU A 318 -4.74 -21.99 -6.26
CA LEU A 318 -4.65 -20.68 -6.89
C LEU A 318 -4.68 -20.79 -8.42
N LEU A 319 -3.94 -21.75 -9.00
CA LEU A 319 -3.95 -22.05 -10.43
C LEU A 319 -5.36 -22.37 -10.93
N ALA A 320 -6.12 -23.16 -10.18
CA ALA A 320 -7.49 -23.51 -10.54
C ALA A 320 -8.48 -22.35 -10.32
N ASN A 321 -8.21 -21.47 -9.35
CA ASN A 321 -9.12 -20.42 -8.93
C ASN A 321 -8.35 -19.13 -8.57
N PRO A 322 -8.12 -18.23 -9.54
CA PRO A 322 -7.29 -17.02 -9.37
C PRO A 322 -8.00 -15.96 -8.52
N ARG A 323 -8.09 -16.18 -7.20
CA ARG A 323 -8.74 -15.26 -6.25
C ARG A 323 -7.76 -14.71 -5.22
N ALA A 324 -7.95 -13.43 -4.88
CA ALA A 324 -7.12 -12.73 -3.90
C ALA A 324 -7.09 -13.46 -2.54
N GLY A 325 -8.23 -13.98 -2.08
CA GLY A 325 -8.29 -14.74 -0.82
C GLY A 325 -7.41 -16.00 -0.80
N ILE A 326 -7.27 -16.69 -1.93
CA ILE A 326 -6.40 -17.87 -2.04
C ILE A 326 -4.93 -17.44 -2.08
N ALA A 327 -4.62 -16.41 -2.85
CA ALA A 327 -3.26 -15.87 -2.91
C ALA A 327 -2.78 -15.31 -1.56
N ARG A 328 -3.66 -14.64 -0.79
CA ARG A 328 -3.36 -14.20 0.59
C ARG A 328 -3.05 -15.39 1.51
N LYS A 329 -3.85 -16.46 1.45
CA LYS A 329 -3.58 -17.70 2.21
C LYS A 329 -2.26 -18.33 1.81
N LEU A 330 -1.95 -18.37 0.50
CA LEU A 330 -0.69 -18.89 -0.02
C LEU A 330 0.49 -18.11 0.56
N VAL A 331 0.47 -16.77 0.44
CA VAL A 331 1.55 -15.90 0.95
C VAL A 331 1.71 -16.03 2.46
N ALA A 332 0.61 -16.13 3.21
CA ALA A 332 0.67 -16.37 4.65
C ALA A 332 1.31 -17.74 4.99
N SER A 333 0.99 -18.79 4.22
CA SER A 333 1.52 -20.14 4.47
C SER A 333 3.03 -20.27 4.25
N ILE A 334 3.63 -19.42 3.40
CA ILE A 334 5.05 -19.47 3.07
C ILE A 334 5.92 -18.54 3.93
N LYS A 335 5.33 -17.89 4.96
CA LYS A 335 6.02 -16.91 5.82
C LYS A 335 7.28 -17.46 6.50
N ASP A 336 7.36 -18.76 6.75
CA ASP A 336 8.52 -19.38 7.39
C ASP A 336 9.13 -20.50 6.54
N MET A 337 8.70 -20.62 5.27
CA MET A 337 9.22 -21.60 4.32
C MET A 337 10.44 -21.06 3.58
N ASP A 338 11.38 -21.96 3.29
CA ASP A 338 12.43 -21.75 2.29
C ASP A 338 12.01 -22.44 0.98
N LEU A 339 11.69 -21.62 -0.01
CA LEU A 339 11.30 -22.06 -1.36
C LEU A 339 12.42 -21.81 -2.39
N HIS A 340 13.63 -21.46 -1.94
CA HIS A 340 14.70 -21.06 -2.85
C HIS A 340 15.05 -22.18 -3.84
N ALA A 341 15.10 -23.43 -3.39
CA ALA A 341 15.41 -24.56 -4.27
C ALA A 341 14.38 -24.75 -5.39
N GLU A 342 13.11 -24.40 -5.16
CA GLU A 342 12.01 -24.54 -6.12
C GLU A 342 12.01 -23.44 -7.17
N VAL A 343 12.46 -22.23 -6.81
CA VAL A 343 12.33 -21.05 -7.68
C VAL A 343 13.67 -20.45 -8.11
N LYS A 344 14.81 -21.00 -7.70
CA LYS A 344 16.14 -20.46 -8.01
C LYS A 344 16.39 -20.19 -9.50
N ASP A 345 15.87 -21.05 -10.37
CA ASP A 345 16.06 -20.94 -11.82
C ASP A 345 15.05 -19.98 -12.48
N LEU A 346 14.09 -19.48 -11.69
CA LEU A 346 13.09 -18.50 -12.09
C LEU A 346 13.35 -17.11 -11.50
N LEU A 347 14.17 -17.02 -10.44
CA LEU A 347 14.57 -15.77 -9.82
C LEU A 347 15.33 -14.89 -10.82
N PRO A 348 15.13 -13.55 -10.78
CA PRO A 348 15.98 -12.64 -11.55
C PRO A 348 17.46 -12.81 -11.21
N ASP A 349 18.33 -12.62 -12.20
CA ASP A 349 19.78 -12.64 -11.97
C ASP A 349 20.16 -11.40 -11.12
N PRO A 350 20.93 -11.56 -10.03
CA PRO A 350 21.41 -10.43 -9.23
C PRO A 350 22.06 -9.30 -10.05
N LYS A 351 22.71 -9.60 -11.18
CA LYS A 351 23.30 -8.56 -12.03
C LYS A 351 22.27 -7.62 -12.69
N ASP A 352 21.00 -8.05 -12.74
CA ASP A 352 19.93 -7.29 -13.38
C ASP A 352 19.31 -6.27 -12.40
N TYR A 353 19.66 -6.34 -11.11
CA TYR A 353 19.14 -5.46 -10.06
C TYR A 353 20.16 -5.02 -9.00
N LYS A 354 21.43 -5.41 -9.10
CA LYS A 354 22.54 -4.86 -8.30
C LYS A 354 23.35 -3.88 -9.14
#